data_AF-A0A8T5PYE0-F1
#
_entry.id   AF-A0A8T5PYE0-F1
#
_cell.length_a   1.000
_cell.length_b   1.000
_cell.length_c   1.000
_cell.angle_alpha   90.00
_cell.angle_beta   90.00
_cell.angle_gamma   90.00
#
_symmetry.space_group_name_H-M   'P 1'
#
loop_
_entity.id
_entity.type
_entity.pdbx_description
1 polymer ?
#
loop_
_entity_poly.entity_id
_entity_poly.type
_entity_poly.pdbx_seq_one_letter_code
_entity_poly.pdbx_strand_id
1 'polypeptide(L)' 'MELTTIQLKKNTLNKLKTFKEYSRESYNEVITKLMKFKEMKEPRLTEQAVKDIDEARKEKGIPLSQAIEELGVKIDL' A
#
# COMPACT_ATOMS: atom_id res chain seq x y z
N MET A 1 -6.43 -24.26 15.00
CA MET A 1 -6.53 -22.82 15.30
C MET A 1 -7.44 -22.67 16.49
N GLU A 2 -6.94 -22.09 17.58
CA GLU A 2 -7.78 -21.73 18.73
C GLU A 2 -8.53 -20.44 18.39
N LEU A 3 -9.85 -20.46 18.56
CA LEU A 3 -10.71 -19.31 18.29
C LEU A 3 -11.23 -18.76 19.60
N THR A 4 -11.33 -17.43 19.68
CA THR A 4 -11.95 -16.73 20.79
C THR A 4 -12.92 -15.69 20.27
N THR A 5 -13.77 -15.18 21.16
CA THR A 5 -14.77 -14.16 20.84
C THR A 5 -14.42 -12.85 21.53
N ILE A 6 -14.54 -11.74 20.80
CA ILE A 6 -14.44 -10.39 21.34
C ILE A 6 -15.75 -9.64 21.12
N GLN A 7 -16.11 -8.78 22.07
CA GLN A 7 -17.25 -7.90 21.90
C GLN A 7 -16.79 -6.58 21.27
N LEU A 8 -17.48 -6.14 20.21
CA LEU A 8 -17.21 -4.90 19.51
C LEU A 8 -18.45 -4.02 19.47
N LYS A 9 -18.26 -2.71 19.55
CA LYS A 9 -19.35 -1.75 19.30
C LYS A 9 -19.84 -1.91 17.84
N LYS A 10 -21.15 -1.77 17.61
CA LYS A 10 -21.74 -1.83 16.25
C LYS A 10 -21.04 -0.91 15.26
N ASN A 11 -20.68 0.30 15.69
CA ASN A 11 -19.96 1.25 14.84
C ASN A 11 -18.57 0.73 14.43
N THR A 12 -17.85 0.06 15.33
CA THR A 12 -16.55 -0.55 15.02
C THR A 12 -16.70 -1.66 13.99
N LEU A 13 -17.72 -2.52 14.12
CA LEU A 13 -18.02 -3.56 13.14
C LEU A 13 -18.31 -2.98 11.74
N ASN A 14 -19.06 -1.88 11.68
CA ASN A 14 -19.34 -1.20 10.42
C ASN A 14 -18.07 -0.65 9.77
N LYS A 15 -17.14 -0.07 10.55
CA LYS A 15 -15.83 0.35 10.04
C LYS A 15 -14.98 -0.84 9.56
N LEU A 16 -14.98 -1.95 10.29
CA LEU A 16 -14.30 -3.16 9.83
C LEU A 16 -14.85 -3.68 8.50
N LYS A 17 -16.16 -3.53 8.26
CA LYS A 17 -16.80 -3.91 7.00
C LYS A 17 -16.31 -3.05 5.82
N THR A 18 -16.03 -1.76 6.04
CA THR A 18 -15.49 -0.87 4.99
C THR A 18 -14.02 -1.14 4.67
N PHE A 19 -13.28 -1.78 5.58
CA PHE A 19 -11.88 -2.15 5.35
C PHE A 19 -11.70 -3.48 4.60
N LYS A 20 -12.78 -4.18 4.27
CA LYS A 20 -12.69 -5.39 3.47
C LYS A 20 -12.34 -5.03 2.02
N GLU A 21 -11.27 -5.60 1.50
CA GLU A 21 -10.89 -5.45 0.09
C GLU A 21 -11.71 -6.37 -0.82
N TYR A 22 -12.09 -7.53 -0.30
CA TYR A 22 -12.87 -8.53 -1.01
C TYR A 22 -14.07 -9.01 -0.18
N SER A 23 -15.15 -9.41 -0.85
CA SER A 23 -16.39 -9.83 -0.19
C SER A 23 -16.18 -11.00 0.79
N ARG A 24 -15.28 -11.93 0.45
CA ARG A 24 -14.99 -13.16 1.20
C ARG A 24 -13.93 -13.02 2.30
N GLU A 25 -13.31 -11.86 2.45
CA GLU A 25 -12.29 -11.64 3.49
C GLU A 25 -12.88 -11.83 4.89
N SER A 26 -12.16 -12.45 5.82
CA SER A 26 -12.62 -12.62 7.19
C SER A 26 -12.30 -11.37 8.04
N TYR A 27 -13.07 -11.13 9.10
CA TYR A 27 -12.73 -10.07 10.05
C TYR A 27 -11.39 -10.30 10.74
N ASN A 28 -10.97 -11.57 10.88
CA ASN A 28 -9.67 -11.89 11.44
C ASN A 28 -8.54 -11.39 10.53
N GLU A 29 -8.65 -11.62 9.21
CA GLU A 29 -7.69 -11.10 8.22
C GLU A 29 -7.64 -9.57 8.22
N VAL A 30 -8.79 -8.90 8.23
CA VAL A 30 -8.87 -7.43 8.31
C VAL A 30 -8.17 -6.92 9.58
N ILE A 31 -8.46 -7.52 10.73
CA ILE A 31 -7.83 -7.13 12.01
C ILE A 31 -6.31 -7.37 11.95
N THR A 32 -5.86 -8.51 11.41
CA THR A 32 -4.44 -8.81 11.23
C THR A 32 -3.75 -7.78 10.34
N LYS A 33 -4.36 -7.37 9.23
CA LYS A 33 -3.83 -6.29 8.38
C LYS A 33 -3.69 -4.98 9.15
N LEU A 34 -4.72 -4.58 9.90
CA LEU A 34 -4.68 -3.37 10.72
C LEU A 34 -3.58 -3.40 11.78
N MET A 35 -3.34 -4.56 12.40
CA MET A 35 -2.24 -4.73 13.35
C MET A 35 -0.88 -4.58 12.65
N LYS A 36 -0.71 -5.17 11.46
CA LYS A 36 0.52 -5.00 10.66
C LYS A 36 0.80 -3.54 10.32
N PHE A 37 -0.22 -2.75 9.98
CA PHE A 37 -0.03 -1.31 9.73
C PHE A 37 0.50 -0.55 10.95
N LYS A 38 0.15 -0.97 12.17
CA LYS A 38 0.67 -0.39 13.41
C LYS A 38 2.13 -0.81 13.67
N GLU A 39 2.49 -2.05 13.30
CA GLU A 39 3.84 -2.58 13.45
C GLU A 39 4.81 -2.07 12.37
N MET A 40 4.29 -1.70 11.20
CA MET A 40 5.05 -0.97 10.20
C MET A 40 5.48 0.37 10.80
N LYS A 41 6.79 0.52 11.01
CA LYS A 41 7.38 1.85 11.19
C LYS A 41 6.92 2.70 10.01
N GLU A 42 6.39 3.89 10.30
CA GLU A 42 5.99 4.84 9.25
C GLU A 42 7.08 4.85 8.16
N PRO A 43 6.75 4.51 6.90
CA PRO A 43 7.72 4.60 5.83
C PRO A 43 8.04 6.07 5.64
N ARG A 44 9.08 6.53 6.31
CA ARG A 44 9.68 7.83 6.08
C ARG A 44 10.57 7.67 4.87
N LEU A 45 10.29 8.43 3.82
CA LEU A 45 11.24 8.60 2.74
C LEU A 45 12.56 9.07 3.37
N THR A 46 13.66 8.48 2.93
CA THR A 46 14.98 9.00 3.29
C THR A 46 15.10 10.41 2.73
N GLU A 47 15.92 11.26 3.36
CA GLU A 47 16.19 12.60 2.83
C GLU A 47 16.69 12.55 1.38
N GLN A 48 17.43 11.49 1.03
CA GLN A 48 17.87 11.25 -0.35
C GLN A 48 16.69 11.00 -1.29
N ALA A 49 15.75 10.12 -0.93
CA ALA A 49 14.57 9.85 -1.76
C ALA A 49 13.70 11.10 -1.97
N VAL A 50 13.61 11.98 -0.96
CA VAL A 50 12.92 13.27 -1.11
C VAL A 50 13.63 14.17 -2.11
N LYS A 51 14.96 14.27 -2.03
CA LYS A 51 15.77 15.05 -2.99
C LYS A 51 15.63 14.52 -4.42
N ASP A 52 15.73 13.21 -4.60
CA ASP A 52 15.62 12.56 -5.91
C ASP A 52 14.25 12.83 -6.55
N ILE A 53 13.16 12.79 -5.76
CA ILE A 53 11.80 13.13 -6.23
C ILE A 53 11.70 14.60 -6.63
N ASP A 54 12.27 15.52 -5.84
CA ASP A 54 12.21 16.94 -6.13
C ASP A 54 13.07 17.34 -7.34
N GLU A 55 14.16 16.62 -7.59
CA GLU A 55 14.98 16.76 -8.80
C GLU A 55 14.23 16.24 -10.02
N ALA A 56 13.69 15.02 -9.95
CA ALA A 56 12.91 14.43 -11.05
C ALA A 56 11.68 15.28 -11.44
N ARG A 57 11.05 15.99 -10.48
CA ARG A 57 9.95 16.92 -10.76
C ARG A 57 10.35 18.16 -11.55
N LYS A 58 11.62 18.57 -11.49
CA LYS A 58 12.14 19.73 -12.23
C LYS A 58 12.52 19.38 -13.66
N GLU A 59 12.79 18.11 -13.93
CA GLU A 59 13.09 17.63 -15.27
C GLU A 59 11.82 17.48 -16.11
N LYS A 60 11.93 17.77 -17.41
CA LYS A 60 10.87 17.39 -18.35
C LYS A 60 11.01 15.89 -18.61
N GLY A 61 9.98 15.14 -18.25
CA GLY A 61 9.95 13.70 -18.49
C GLY A 61 10.23 13.35 -19.95
N ILE A 62 10.87 12.20 -20.17
CA ILE A 62 11.12 11.67 -21.51
C ILE A 62 9.91 10.86 -22.01
N PRO A 63 9.74 10.72 -23.34
CA PRO A 63 8.74 9.82 -23.91
C PRO A 63 8.94 8.38 -23.42
N LEU A 64 7.85 7.65 -23.20
CA LEU A 64 7.89 6.27 -22.73
C LEU A 64 8.70 5.35 -23.67
N SER A 65 8.63 5.59 -24.99
CA SER A 65 9.41 4.83 -25.98
C SER A 65 10.92 4.98 -25.76
N GLN A 66 11.37 6.18 -25.43
CA GLN A 66 12.78 6.44 -25.13
C GLN A 66 13.21 5.78 -23.82
N ALA A 67 12.36 5.86 -22.78
CA ALA A 67 12.64 5.19 -21.50
C ALA A 67 12.74 3.65 -21.66
N ILE A 68 11.90 3.05 -22.52
CA ILE A 68 11.93 1.62 -22.82
C ILE A 68 13.26 1.21 -23.47
N GLU A 69 13.74 2.02 -24.42
CA GLU A 69 15.01 1.79 -25.11
C GLU A 69 16.20 1.92 -24.16
N GLU A 70 16.25 2.99 -23.36
CA GLU A 70 17.33 3.24 -22.40
C GLU A 70 17.40 2.17 -21.29
N LEU A 71 16.25 1.66 -20.84
CA LEU A 71 16.19 0.65 -19.78
C LEU A 71 16.32 -0.78 -20.31
N GLY A 72 16.33 -0.99 -21.63
CA GLY A 72 16.47 -2.31 -22.25
C GLY A 72 15.34 -3.30 -21.90
N VAL A 73 14.17 -2.78 -21.53
CA VAL A 73 13.02 -3.60 -21.11
C VAL A 73 12.15 -3.92 -22.32
N LYS A 74 11.77 -5.19 -22.49
CA LYS A 74 10.71 -5.56 -23.45
C LYS A 74 9.36 -5.44 -22.76
N ILE A 75 8.52 -4.52 -23.22
CA ILE A 75 7.14 -4.40 -22.78
C ILE A 75 6.26 -4.97 -23.89
N ASP A 76 5.59 -6.09 -23.63
CA ASP A 76 4.54 -6.60 -24.49
C ASP A 76 3.27 -5.76 -24.22
N LEU A 77 2.97 -4.83 -25.12
CA LEU A 77 1.77 -3.97 -25.11
C LEU A 77 0.66 -4.58 -25.96
#